data_AF-A0A445G8L5-F1
#
_entry.id   AF-A0A445G8L5-F1
#
_cell.length_a   1.000
_cell.length_b   1.000
_cell.length_c   1.000
_cell.angle_alpha   90.00
_cell.angle_beta   90.00
_cell.angle_gamma   90.00
#
_symmetry.space_group_name_H-M   'P 1'
#
loop_
_entity.id
_entity.type
_entity.pdbx_description
1 polymer ?
#
loop_
_entity_poly.entity_id
_entity_poly.type
_entity_poly.pdbx_seq_one_letter_code
_entity_poly.pdbx_strand_id
1 'polypeptide(L)'
;MIQNCFHSYAFTYSNSRQRKDAETAAKQQQKCAYFTNVCEEKECNLRRAEKRSSALFLCAPAEYDFHYSSVKNNLSSYNMLECGFEPNSTPKASSKDEGCPPLMHSILGRKMSKTLGNVIDPLDTIKEFGTDALRFTLALGTAGQDLNLSTERLTSNKAFTNKLWNAGKFILQNLPNENDTSAWEEILSYKFDSEVTVVNLPLPECWVVSKLHLLIDSASASYDKFYFGEVGRETYDFFWADFADWYIEASKERLYQSGAGGKSVASVAQAVLLYTFENILKVLHPFMPFVTEELWQALPYRKHALIVSPWPETQLPRNTCSVKKFENFQALVRAIRNARAEYSVEPAKRISASVVANNEVIEYIAEEREVLALLSRLDLQNLHFTNSFPGNADQSVHLVAGEGLEAYLPLADMVDISAEVDRLSKRLSKMQKEYDGLIAKLNSPQV
;
A
#
# COMPACT_ATOMS: atom_id res chain seq x y z
N MET A 1 -55.99 -60.20 6.37
CA MET A 1 -56.52 -59.72 7.67
C MET A 1 -55.38 -59.01 8.36
N ILE A 2 -55.36 -57.67 8.35
CA ILE A 2 -56.05 -56.82 9.33
C ILE A 2 -55.34 -56.89 10.70
N GLN A 3 -54.62 -55.80 10.97
CA GLN A 3 -54.56 -55.03 12.22
C GLN A 3 -54.05 -55.64 13.55
N ASN A 4 -53.22 -54.81 14.17
CA ASN A 4 -53.05 -54.55 15.60
C ASN A 4 -51.99 -55.35 16.38
N CYS A 5 -50.77 -54.80 16.37
CA CYS A 5 -50.03 -54.51 17.60
C CYS A 5 -49.07 -53.32 17.39
N PHE A 6 -49.67 -52.15 17.16
CA PHE A 6 -49.05 -50.84 17.39
C PHE A 6 -49.59 -50.33 18.74
N HIS A 7 -48.77 -50.36 19.79
CA HIS A 7 -48.80 -49.45 20.96
C HIS A 7 -48.01 -50.08 22.12
N SER A 8 -46.70 -49.80 22.21
CA SER A 8 -46.02 -49.56 23.51
C SER A 8 -44.51 -49.29 23.45
N TYR A 9 -43.84 -49.32 22.29
CA TYR A 9 -42.36 -49.25 22.25
C TYR A 9 -41.75 -47.98 21.61
N ALA A 10 -42.52 -46.91 21.44
CA ALA A 10 -42.05 -45.69 20.75
C ALA A 10 -42.16 -44.38 21.57
N PHE A 11 -42.11 -44.42 22.92
CA PHE A 11 -42.35 -43.21 23.72
C PHE A 11 -41.28 -42.82 24.76
N THR A 12 -40.08 -43.40 24.76
CA THR A 12 -39.05 -43.03 25.76
C THR A 12 -37.64 -42.74 25.23
N TYR A 13 -37.44 -42.67 23.90
CA TYR A 13 -36.13 -42.35 23.31
C TYR A 13 -36.06 -41.07 22.46
N SER A 14 -37.18 -40.33 22.29
CA SER A 14 -37.22 -39.09 21.50
C SER A 14 -37.21 -37.79 22.32
N ASN A 15 -37.42 -37.85 23.65
CA ASN A 15 -37.63 -36.64 24.48
C ASN A 15 -36.35 -36.02 25.09
N SER A 16 -35.20 -36.71 25.06
CA SER A 16 -33.95 -36.19 25.65
C SER A 16 -33.08 -35.39 24.66
N ARG A 17 -33.27 -35.58 23.35
CA ARG A 17 -32.56 -34.83 22.29
C ARG A 17 -33.24 -33.49 21.98
N GLN A 18 -34.57 -33.48 21.88
CA GLN A 18 -35.33 -32.24 21.59
C GLN A 18 -35.26 -31.18 22.72
N ARG A 19 -35.10 -31.57 23.99
CA ARG A 19 -34.93 -30.60 25.10
C ARG A 19 -33.57 -29.90 25.10
N LYS A 20 -32.49 -30.60 24.72
CA LYS A 20 -31.14 -30.00 24.63
C LYS A 20 -31.01 -29.07 23.44
N ASP A 21 -31.66 -29.39 22.32
CA ASP A 21 -31.64 -28.55 21.12
C ASP A 21 -32.49 -27.27 21.30
N ALA A 22 -33.61 -27.35 22.03
CA ALA A 22 -34.45 -26.19 22.37
C ALA A 22 -33.79 -25.22 23.39
N GLU A 23 -33.09 -25.73 24.41
CA GLU A 23 -32.33 -24.89 25.34
C GLU A 23 -31.12 -24.21 24.68
N THR A 24 -30.51 -24.86 23.69
CA THR A 24 -29.38 -24.29 22.93
C THR A 24 -29.87 -23.23 21.94
N ALA A 25 -31.00 -23.46 21.27
CA ALA A 25 -31.64 -22.47 20.40
C ALA A 25 -32.14 -21.23 21.17
N ALA A 26 -32.73 -21.41 22.35
CA ALA A 26 -33.18 -20.29 23.19
C ALA A 26 -32.00 -19.43 23.69
N LYS A 27 -30.86 -20.05 24.05
CA LYS A 27 -29.62 -19.33 24.42
C LYS A 27 -28.97 -18.62 23.23
N GLN A 28 -29.09 -19.15 22.03
CA GLN A 28 -28.62 -18.51 20.80
C GLN A 28 -29.49 -17.29 20.44
N GLN A 29 -30.81 -17.40 20.60
CA GLN A 29 -31.77 -16.34 20.28
C GLN A 29 -31.73 -15.19 21.30
N GLN A 30 -31.46 -15.50 22.59
CA GLN A 30 -31.23 -14.49 23.63
C GLN A 30 -29.87 -13.77 23.46
N LYS A 31 -28.85 -14.44 22.91
CA LYS A 31 -27.57 -13.81 22.51
C LYS A 31 -27.74 -12.91 21.28
N CYS A 32 -28.51 -13.32 20.28
CA CYS A 32 -28.80 -12.47 19.12
C CYS A 32 -29.58 -11.20 19.51
N ALA A 33 -30.59 -11.30 20.38
CA ALA A 33 -31.35 -10.14 20.85
C ALA A 33 -30.50 -9.14 21.66
N TYR A 34 -29.48 -9.61 22.38
CA TYR A 34 -28.53 -8.76 23.10
C TYR A 34 -27.57 -8.05 22.13
N PHE A 35 -27.12 -8.72 21.06
CA PHE A 35 -26.26 -8.10 20.04
C PHE A 35 -27.00 -7.07 19.17
N THR A 36 -28.27 -7.29 18.84
CA THR A 36 -29.07 -6.31 18.08
C THR A 36 -29.33 -5.02 18.86
N ASN A 37 -29.66 -5.12 20.15
CA ASN A 37 -29.85 -3.94 21.01
C ASN A 37 -28.56 -3.13 21.22
N VAL A 38 -27.39 -3.80 21.31
CA VAL A 38 -26.08 -3.12 21.44
C VAL A 38 -25.66 -2.44 20.13
N CYS A 39 -26.09 -2.95 18.97
CA CYS A 39 -25.87 -2.31 17.67
C CYS A 39 -26.78 -1.09 17.47
N GLU A 40 -28.05 -1.14 17.88
CA GLU A 40 -28.98 0.01 17.79
C GLU A 40 -28.62 1.15 18.75
N GLU A 41 -28.10 0.86 19.95
CA GLU A 41 -27.57 1.89 20.87
C GLU A 41 -26.28 2.55 20.34
N LYS A 42 -25.44 1.82 19.60
CA LYS A 42 -24.22 2.36 18.99
C LYS A 42 -24.50 3.20 17.75
N GLU A 43 -25.45 2.79 16.90
CA GLU A 43 -25.89 3.62 15.75
C GLU A 43 -26.57 4.93 16.20
N CYS A 44 -27.33 4.91 17.30
CA CYS A 44 -28.00 6.10 17.81
C CYS A 44 -27.02 7.12 18.42
N ASN A 45 -25.90 6.63 19.00
CA ASN A 45 -24.83 7.49 19.52
C ASN A 45 -23.91 8.04 18.41
N LEU A 46 -23.69 7.29 17.31
CA LEU A 46 -22.93 7.75 16.15
C LEU A 46 -23.67 8.86 15.37
N ARG A 47 -25.00 8.75 15.18
CA ARG A 47 -25.81 9.82 14.56
C ARG A 47 -25.90 11.11 15.40
N ARG A 48 -25.62 11.04 16.70
CA ARG A 48 -25.50 12.23 17.58
C ARG A 48 -24.12 12.88 17.52
N ALA A 49 -23.07 12.14 17.16
CA ALA A 49 -21.70 12.65 16.99
C ALA A 49 -21.48 13.33 15.62
N GLU A 50 -22.19 12.90 14.57
CA GLU A 50 -22.06 13.44 13.20
C GLU A 50 -22.64 14.87 12.99
N LYS A 51 -23.23 15.49 14.03
CA LYS A 51 -23.72 16.89 13.95
C LYS A 51 -22.76 17.94 14.50
N ARG A 52 -21.53 17.58 14.89
CA ARG A 52 -20.50 18.56 15.27
C ARG A 52 -19.14 18.19 14.70
N SER A 53 -18.61 19.13 13.92
CA SER A 53 -17.21 19.26 13.48
C SER A 53 -16.84 18.58 12.16
N SER A 54 -17.05 19.32 11.08
CA SER A 54 -16.24 19.27 9.86
C SER A 54 -14.89 19.97 10.14
N ALA A 55 -13.82 19.48 9.47
CA ALA A 55 -12.44 19.97 9.49
C ALA A 55 -11.53 19.48 10.63
N LEU A 56 -10.31 19.09 10.22
CA LEU A 56 -9.18 18.49 10.96
C LEU A 56 -9.33 17.01 11.35
N PHE A 57 -8.57 16.11 10.68
CA PHE A 57 -7.78 15.03 11.32
C PHE A 57 -6.89 14.32 10.27
N LEU A 58 -5.68 14.84 10.08
CA LEU A 58 -4.49 14.05 9.74
C LEU A 58 -3.55 14.25 10.93
N CYS A 59 -3.09 13.14 11.54
CA CYS A 59 -2.34 13.03 12.80
C CYS A 59 -3.20 12.88 14.07
N ALA A 60 -3.57 11.63 14.37
CA ALA A 60 -3.69 11.12 15.73
C ALA A 60 -3.27 9.64 15.76
N PRO A 61 -2.51 9.17 16.77
CA PRO A 61 -2.17 7.77 16.90
C PRO A 61 -3.39 7.01 17.44
N ALA A 62 -3.93 6.09 16.65
CA ALA A 62 -4.91 5.13 17.15
C ALA A 62 -4.14 3.93 17.74
N GLU A 63 -4.20 3.78 19.06
CA GLU A 63 -3.84 2.54 19.74
C GLU A 63 -4.83 1.44 19.30
N TYR A 64 -4.30 0.35 18.75
CA TYR A 64 -5.11 -0.82 18.38
C TYR A 64 -4.67 -2.03 19.22
N ASP A 65 -5.59 -2.46 20.09
CA ASP A 65 -5.50 -3.69 20.87
C ASP A 65 -5.90 -4.89 20.01
N PHE A 66 -4.96 -5.81 19.75
CA PHE A 66 -5.22 -7.09 19.11
C PHE A 66 -5.74 -8.10 20.15
N HIS A 67 -7.06 -8.37 20.17
CA HIS A 67 -7.61 -9.47 20.95
C HIS A 67 -7.40 -10.82 20.24
N TYR A 68 -6.30 -11.50 20.59
CA TYR A 68 -6.03 -12.89 20.24
C TYR A 68 -6.89 -13.83 21.11
N SER A 69 -8.05 -14.27 20.63
CA SER A 69 -8.66 -15.50 21.14
C SER A 69 -9.57 -16.15 20.09
N SER A 70 -9.07 -17.21 19.43
CA SER A 70 -9.85 -18.43 19.09
C SER A 70 -9.16 -19.21 17.96
N VAL A 71 -8.02 -19.84 18.25
CA VAL A 71 -7.61 -21.09 17.54
C VAL A 71 -6.96 -22.01 18.58
N LYS A 72 -7.78 -22.58 19.44
CA LYS A 72 -7.41 -23.78 20.21
C LYS A 72 -8.53 -24.79 20.05
N ASN A 73 -8.14 -25.96 19.53
CA ASN A 73 -8.81 -27.25 19.47
C ASN A 73 -9.19 -27.68 18.05
N ASN A 74 -8.32 -28.52 17.45
CA ASN A 74 -8.68 -29.83 16.92
C ASN A 74 -7.55 -30.39 16.04
N LEU A 75 -6.51 -30.96 16.64
CA LEU A 75 -5.62 -31.93 15.99
C LEU A 75 -5.16 -32.93 17.06
N SER A 76 -5.99 -33.93 17.34
CA SER A 76 -5.65 -35.09 18.17
C SER A 76 -6.30 -36.33 17.58
N SER A 77 -5.73 -36.83 16.48
CA SER A 77 -5.88 -38.22 16.02
C SER A 77 -5.23 -38.42 14.64
N TYR A 78 -3.90 -38.61 14.60
CA TYR A 78 -3.29 -39.39 13.52
C TYR A 78 -2.25 -40.32 14.12
N ASN A 79 -2.50 -41.63 13.96
CA ASN A 79 -1.74 -42.73 14.52
C ASN A 79 -0.30 -42.78 13.98
N MET A 80 0.66 -42.98 14.88
CA MET A 80 2.02 -43.42 14.58
C MET A 80 1.97 -44.84 13.99
N LEU A 81 2.46 -44.99 12.75
CA LEU A 81 2.89 -46.28 12.20
C LEU A 81 4.39 -46.42 12.50
N GLU A 82 4.73 -47.46 13.27
CA GLU A 82 6.12 -47.87 13.51
C GLU A 82 6.74 -48.39 12.21
N CYS A 83 7.80 -47.74 11.73
CA CYS A 83 8.66 -48.26 10.67
C CYS A 83 9.93 -48.85 11.31
N GLY A 84 10.12 -50.16 11.11
CA GLY A 84 11.29 -50.92 11.52
C GLY A 84 12.57 -50.43 10.83
N PHE A 85 13.66 -50.42 11.60
CA PHE A 85 15.00 -50.02 11.16
C PHE A 85 15.82 -51.27 10.84
N GLU A 86 16.22 -51.46 9.58
CA GLU A 86 17.33 -52.37 9.22
C GLU A 86 18.65 -51.56 9.12
N PRO A 87 19.75 -52.00 9.76
CA PRO A 87 21.02 -51.29 9.72
C PRO A 87 21.89 -51.87 8.62
N ASN A 88 21.94 -51.23 7.45
CA ASN A 88 23.12 -51.14 6.58
C ASN A 88 22.79 -50.39 5.28
N SER A 89 22.90 -49.07 5.31
CA SER A 89 23.20 -48.30 4.10
C SER A 89 24.04 -47.08 4.47
N THR A 90 25.11 -46.87 3.72
CA THR A 90 26.03 -45.72 3.78
C THR A 90 25.25 -44.40 3.80
N PRO A 91 25.66 -43.36 4.56
CA PRO A 91 24.92 -42.11 4.65
C PRO A 91 24.98 -41.40 3.30
N LYS A 92 23.86 -41.43 2.57
CA LYS A 92 23.62 -40.46 1.49
C LYS A 92 23.55 -39.09 2.16
N ALA A 93 24.31 -38.12 1.65
CA ALA A 93 24.27 -36.73 2.12
C ALA A 93 22.80 -36.29 2.28
N SER A 94 22.42 -35.87 3.49
CA SER A 94 21.03 -35.81 3.95
C SER A 94 20.25 -34.58 3.48
N SER A 95 20.84 -33.70 2.70
CA SER A 95 20.16 -32.57 2.06
C SER A 95 21.00 -32.07 0.88
N LYS A 96 20.35 -31.80 -0.26
CA LYS A 96 21.05 -31.28 -1.45
C LYS A 96 21.38 -29.79 -1.34
N ASP A 97 20.71 -29.06 -0.44
CA ASP A 97 20.86 -27.62 -0.24
C ASP A 97 21.07 -27.32 1.25
N GLU A 98 22.31 -27.03 1.65
CA GLU A 98 22.66 -26.63 3.02
C GLU A 98 22.87 -25.11 3.06
N GLY A 99 21.89 -24.36 3.55
CA GLY A 99 22.01 -22.93 3.83
C GLY A 99 22.34 -22.68 5.31
N CYS A 100 23.40 -21.94 5.61
CA CYS A 100 23.71 -21.50 6.97
C CYS A 100 22.97 -20.19 7.28
N PRO A 101 21.95 -20.18 8.17
CA PRO A 101 21.21 -18.97 8.50
C PRO A 101 22.08 -17.99 9.30
N PRO A 102 21.83 -16.68 9.18
CA PRO A 102 22.61 -15.66 9.87
C PRO A 102 22.43 -15.70 11.39
N LEU A 103 23.46 -15.27 12.15
CA LEU A 103 23.33 -15.13 13.60
C LEU A 103 22.67 -13.80 13.94
N MET A 104 21.73 -13.87 14.89
CA MET A 104 20.99 -12.70 15.33
C MET A 104 21.74 -11.92 16.41
N HIS A 105 21.81 -10.61 16.22
CA HIS A 105 22.41 -9.66 17.16
C HIS A 105 21.31 -8.81 17.83
N SER A 106 21.50 -8.51 19.11
CA SER A 106 20.62 -7.61 19.87
C SER A 106 20.72 -6.18 19.34
N ILE A 107 19.82 -5.30 19.78
CA ILE A 107 19.77 -3.86 19.40
C ILE A 107 21.13 -3.15 19.55
N LEU A 108 21.99 -3.62 20.46
CA LEU A 108 23.34 -3.11 20.71
C LEU A 108 24.44 -3.74 19.82
N GLY A 109 24.07 -4.51 18.80
CA GLY A 109 25.00 -5.16 17.87
C GLY A 109 25.81 -6.32 18.47
N ARG A 110 25.39 -6.89 19.61
CA ARG A 110 26.04 -8.07 20.23
C ARG A 110 25.25 -9.33 19.95
N LYS A 111 25.94 -10.45 19.70
CA LYS A 111 25.30 -11.76 19.49
C LYS A 111 24.30 -12.05 20.61
N MET A 112 23.07 -12.42 20.26
CA MET A 112 22.08 -12.79 21.28
C MET A 112 22.49 -14.11 21.94
N SER A 113 22.61 -14.10 23.28
CA SER A 113 22.80 -15.33 24.04
C SER A 113 22.16 -15.21 25.42
N LYS A 114 21.62 -16.34 25.92
CA LYS A 114 21.05 -16.40 27.28
C LYS A 114 22.08 -15.99 28.34
N THR A 115 23.35 -16.33 28.12
CA THR A 115 24.47 -16.01 29.01
C THR A 115 24.80 -14.51 29.07
N LEU A 116 24.58 -13.77 27.98
CA LEU A 116 24.80 -12.32 27.92
C LEU A 116 23.58 -11.50 28.38
N GLY A 117 22.44 -12.15 28.65
CA GLY A 117 21.21 -11.48 29.10
C GLY A 117 20.58 -10.54 28.06
N ASN A 118 21.00 -10.60 26.79
CA ASN A 118 20.56 -9.73 25.70
C ASN A 118 19.57 -10.41 24.73
N VAL A 119 18.89 -11.46 25.19
CA VAL A 119 17.89 -12.19 24.40
C VAL A 119 16.61 -11.37 24.35
N ILE A 120 16.10 -11.14 23.14
CA ILE A 120 14.79 -10.52 22.91
C ILE A 120 13.79 -11.66 22.73
N ASP A 121 12.71 -11.66 23.52
CA ASP A 121 11.63 -12.63 23.33
C ASP A 121 10.85 -12.29 22.05
N PRO A 122 10.74 -13.23 21.09
CA PRO A 122 9.95 -13.00 19.88
C PRO A 122 8.48 -12.71 20.18
N LEU A 123 7.89 -13.26 21.26
CA LEU A 123 6.49 -13.03 21.62
C LEU A 123 6.25 -11.59 22.08
N ASP A 124 7.19 -11.02 22.84
CA ASP A 124 7.12 -9.61 23.23
C ASP A 124 7.23 -8.70 22.01
N THR A 125 8.14 -9.03 21.09
CA THR A 125 8.31 -8.29 19.83
C THR A 125 7.07 -8.39 18.94
N ILE A 126 6.44 -9.58 18.86
CA ILE A 126 5.18 -9.80 18.14
C ILE A 126 4.06 -8.96 18.76
N LYS A 127 3.98 -8.89 20.09
CA LYS A 127 2.96 -8.10 20.79
C LYS A 127 3.10 -6.61 20.49
N GLU A 128 4.33 -6.09 20.40
CA GLU A 128 4.59 -4.67 20.17
C GLU A 128 4.51 -4.27 18.69
N PHE A 129 5.11 -5.07 17.78
CA PHE A 129 5.27 -4.71 16.37
C PHE A 129 4.40 -5.51 15.41
N GLY A 130 3.92 -6.68 15.82
CA GLY A 130 3.17 -7.62 14.98
C GLY A 130 4.06 -8.70 14.34
N THR A 131 3.47 -9.87 14.08
CA THR A 131 4.18 -11.04 13.53
C THR A 131 4.76 -10.78 12.16
N ASP A 132 4.01 -10.14 11.25
CA ASP A 132 4.48 -9.88 9.90
C ASP A 132 5.63 -8.88 9.86
N ALA A 133 5.59 -7.85 10.71
CA ALA A 133 6.69 -6.88 10.82
C ALA A 133 7.98 -7.56 11.28
N LEU A 134 7.89 -8.46 12.27
CA LEU A 134 9.03 -9.25 12.73
C LEU A 134 9.54 -10.18 11.62
N ARG A 135 8.67 -10.99 11.01
CA ARG A 135 9.04 -11.92 9.92
C ARG A 135 9.70 -11.20 8.75
N PHE A 136 9.11 -10.10 8.30
CA PHE A 136 9.66 -9.30 7.22
C PHE A 136 11.04 -8.76 7.58
N THR A 137 11.21 -8.20 8.79
CA THR A 137 12.51 -7.72 9.27
C THR A 137 13.59 -8.80 9.24
N LEU A 138 13.25 -10.02 9.66
CA LEU A 138 14.17 -11.16 9.66
C LEU A 138 14.52 -11.62 8.24
N ALA A 139 13.52 -11.66 7.35
CA ALA A 139 13.68 -12.14 5.99
C ALA A 139 14.47 -11.18 5.09
N LEU A 140 14.48 -9.89 5.40
CA LEU A 140 15.32 -8.90 4.70
C LEU A 140 16.82 -9.06 5.00
N GLY A 141 17.20 -9.90 5.97
CA GLY A 141 18.59 -10.22 6.25
C GLY A 141 19.28 -10.85 5.04
N THR A 142 20.51 -10.40 4.75
CA THR A 142 21.33 -11.00 3.69
C THR A 142 21.88 -12.34 4.17
N ALA A 143 21.73 -13.38 3.35
CA ALA A 143 22.25 -14.71 3.67
C ALA A 143 23.76 -14.65 3.98
N GLY A 144 24.17 -15.29 5.08
CA GLY A 144 25.57 -15.29 5.53
C GLY A 144 26.04 -14.02 6.24
N GLN A 145 25.20 -12.98 6.38
CA GLN A 145 25.52 -11.79 7.18
C GLN A 145 24.68 -11.72 8.45
N ASP A 146 25.35 -11.42 9.55
CA ASP A 146 24.71 -11.23 10.84
C ASP A 146 23.66 -10.10 10.79
N LEU A 147 22.46 -10.40 11.30
CA LEU A 147 21.35 -9.46 11.30
C LEU A 147 21.23 -8.77 12.66
N ASN A 148 21.35 -7.44 12.67
CA ASN A 148 21.01 -6.62 13.83
C ASN A 148 19.50 -6.38 13.86
N LEU A 149 18.82 -6.88 14.91
CA LEU A 149 17.42 -6.60 15.17
C LEU A 149 17.26 -5.22 15.82
N SER A 150 17.30 -4.18 15.00
CA SER A 150 17.07 -2.81 15.46
C SER A 150 15.56 -2.50 15.59
N THR A 151 15.18 -1.82 16.66
CA THR A 151 13.81 -1.32 16.87
C THR A 151 13.33 -0.40 15.75
N GLU A 152 14.24 0.35 15.13
CA GLU A 152 13.96 1.21 13.98
C GLU A 152 13.44 0.40 12.78
N ARG A 153 14.15 -0.65 12.37
CA ARG A 153 13.70 -1.55 11.28
C ARG A 153 12.35 -2.20 11.57
N LEU A 154 12.12 -2.66 12.82
CA LEU A 154 10.84 -3.20 13.24
C LEU A 154 9.71 -2.16 13.13
N THR A 155 9.98 -0.92 13.54
CA THR A 155 9.02 0.19 13.44
C THR A 155 8.70 0.52 11.99
N SER A 156 9.71 0.59 11.12
CA SER A 156 9.52 0.82 9.68
C SER A 156 8.72 -0.31 9.03
N ASN A 157 8.97 -1.57 9.40
CA ASN A 157 8.24 -2.71 8.85
C ASN A 157 6.81 -2.83 9.41
N LYS A 158 6.55 -2.37 10.63
CA LYS A 158 5.19 -2.16 11.14
C LYS A 158 4.45 -1.08 10.34
N ALA A 159 5.13 0.02 10.01
CA ALA A 159 4.56 1.06 9.16
C ALA A 159 4.25 0.55 7.74
N PHE A 160 5.07 -0.35 7.20
CA PHE A 160 4.82 -1.03 5.94
C PHE A 160 3.54 -1.88 5.97
N THR A 161 3.34 -2.70 7.01
CA THR A 161 2.07 -3.43 7.22
C THR A 161 0.86 -2.49 7.22
N ASN A 162 0.97 -1.34 7.90
CA ASN A 162 -0.10 -0.33 7.93
C ASN A 162 -0.34 0.30 6.54
N LYS A 163 0.72 0.55 5.76
CA LYS A 163 0.60 1.09 4.40
C LYS A 163 -0.09 0.06 3.47
N LEU A 164 0.24 -1.23 3.57
CA LEU A 164 -0.46 -2.33 2.88
C LEU A 164 -1.95 -2.34 3.22
N TRP A 165 -2.28 -2.25 4.51
CA TRP A 165 -3.66 -2.20 4.97
C TRP A 165 -4.44 -0.99 4.41
N ASN A 166 -3.82 0.18 4.41
CA ASN A 166 -4.43 1.40 3.86
C ASN A 166 -4.62 1.32 2.34
N ALA A 167 -3.67 0.73 1.61
CA ALA A 167 -3.82 0.49 0.18
C ALA A 167 -4.99 -0.47 -0.10
N GLY A 168 -5.09 -1.58 0.63
CA GLY A 168 -6.20 -2.51 0.51
C GLY A 168 -7.56 -1.86 0.79
N LYS A 169 -7.66 -1.05 1.84
CA LYS A 169 -8.88 -0.26 2.14
C LYS A 169 -9.24 0.68 0.99
N PHE A 170 -8.26 1.41 0.44
CA PHE A 170 -8.50 2.30 -0.69
C PHE A 170 -9.04 1.51 -1.90
N ILE A 171 -8.45 0.36 -2.23
CA ILE A 171 -8.89 -0.46 -3.35
C ILE A 171 -10.32 -0.95 -3.11
N LEU A 172 -10.61 -1.54 -1.94
CA LEU A 172 -11.96 -2.01 -1.59
C LEU A 172 -13.02 -0.91 -1.67
N GLN A 173 -12.70 0.31 -1.23
CA GLN A 173 -13.62 1.45 -1.29
C GLN A 173 -13.91 1.92 -2.71
N ASN A 174 -13.00 1.67 -3.65
CA ASN A 174 -13.13 2.12 -5.04
C ASN A 174 -13.50 0.98 -6.01
N LEU A 175 -13.73 -0.24 -5.51
CA LEU A 175 -14.28 -1.34 -6.31
C LEU A 175 -15.81 -1.22 -6.40
N PRO A 176 -16.45 -1.77 -7.45
CA PRO A 176 -17.89 -1.81 -7.55
C PRO A 176 -18.54 -2.57 -6.39
N ASN A 177 -19.82 -2.29 -6.13
CA ASN A 177 -20.59 -3.05 -5.16
C ASN A 177 -20.61 -4.54 -5.57
N GLU A 178 -20.49 -5.45 -4.60
CA GLU A 178 -20.50 -6.91 -4.85
C GLU A 178 -21.76 -7.40 -5.58
N ASN A 179 -22.87 -6.67 -5.48
CA ASN A 179 -24.12 -7.02 -6.16
C ASN A 179 -24.18 -6.51 -7.63
N ASP A 180 -23.23 -5.68 -8.06
CA ASP A 180 -23.16 -5.21 -9.45
C ASP A 180 -22.40 -6.21 -10.32
N THR A 181 -23.08 -7.31 -10.66
CA THR A 181 -22.49 -8.39 -11.47
C THR A 181 -21.92 -7.88 -12.79
N SER A 182 -22.60 -6.92 -13.45
CA SER A 182 -22.14 -6.37 -14.72
C SER A 182 -20.80 -5.63 -14.62
N ALA A 183 -20.62 -4.81 -13.59
CA ALA A 183 -19.37 -4.11 -13.37
C ALA A 183 -18.23 -5.08 -13.03
N TRP A 184 -18.52 -6.13 -12.26
CA TRP A 184 -17.54 -7.16 -11.94
C TRP A 184 -17.16 -8.03 -13.14
N GLU A 185 -18.12 -8.40 -13.99
CA GLU A 185 -17.85 -9.10 -15.25
C GLU A 185 -16.93 -8.26 -16.16
N GLU A 186 -17.16 -6.94 -16.23
CA GLU A 186 -16.30 -6.02 -16.97
C GLU A 186 -14.87 -5.99 -16.40
N ILE A 187 -14.71 -5.76 -15.09
CA ILE A 187 -13.38 -5.73 -14.43
C ILE A 187 -12.63 -7.06 -14.61
N LEU A 188 -13.31 -8.19 -14.41
CA LEU A 188 -12.70 -9.52 -14.47
C LEU A 188 -12.40 -9.98 -15.91
N SER A 189 -13.01 -9.31 -16.91
CA SER A 189 -12.76 -9.57 -18.33
C SER A 189 -11.38 -9.08 -18.79
N TYR A 190 -10.81 -8.07 -18.12
CA TYR A 190 -9.48 -7.58 -18.45
C TYR A 190 -8.42 -8.64 -18.12
N LYS A 191 -7.56 -8.92 -19.11
CA LYS A 191 -6.39 -9.80 -19.00
C LYS A 191 -5.14 -9.04 -19.42
N PHE A 192 -4.07 -9.23 -18.66
CA PHE A 192 -2.80 -8.53 -18.84
C PHE A 192 -1.69 -9.48 -19.32
N ASP A 193 -2.08 -10.58 -19.95
CA ASP A 193 -1.23 -11.69 -20.42
C ASP A 193 -0.81 -11.58 -21.90
N SER A 194 -1.36 -10.61 -22.64
CA SER A 194 -1.04 -10.39 -24.05
C SER A 194 -0.39 -9.02 -24.30
N GLU A 195 0.53 -8.95 -25.26
CA GLU A 195 1.19 -7.69 -25.62
C GLU A 195 0.19 -6.62 -26.09
N VAL A 196 -0.82 -7.04 -26.86
CA VAL A 196 -1.87 -6.16 -27.36
C VAL A 196 -2.67 -5.53 -26.21
N THR A 197 -3.01 -6.31 -25.18
CA THR A 197 -3.78 -5.77 -24.05
C THR A 197 -2.95 -4.79 -23.22
N VAL A 198 -1.68 -5.11 -22.95
CA VAL A 198 -0.79 -4.23 -22.16
C VAL A 198 -0.48 -2.92 -22.89
N VAL A 199 -0.21 -2.96 -24.19
CA VAL A 199 0.13 -1.76 -24.98
C VAL A 199 -1.05 -0.80 -25.14
N ASN A 200 -2.28 -1.31 -25.15
CA ASN A 200 -3.49 -0.50 -25.29
C ASN A 200 -3.97 0.12 -23.96
N LEU A 201 -3.30 -0.16 -22.84
CA LEU A 201 -3.62 0.48 -21.57
C LEU A 201 -3.24 1.96 -21.60
N PRO A 202 -3.97 2.84 -20.88
CA PRO A 202 -3.51 4.20 -20.65
C PRO A 202 -2.14 4.22 -19.98
N LEU A 203 -1.42 5.34 -20.08
CA LEU A 203 0.00 5.38 -19.75
C LEU A 203 0.32 4.94 -18.29
N PRO A 204 -0.40 5.42 -17.25
CA PRO A 204 -0.15 5.00 -15.86
C PRO A 204 -0.40 3.50 -15.64
N GLU A 205 -1.50 2.98 -16.19
CA GLU A 205 -1.88 1.58 -16.15
C GLU A 205 -0.85 0.67 -16.86
N CYS A 206 -0.42 1.06 -18.06
CA CYS A 206 0.59 0.35 -18.83
C CYS A 206 1.93 0.29 -18.08
N TRP A 207 2.33 1.40 -17.47
CA TRP A 207 3.55 1.51 -16.68
C TRP A 207 3.55 0.58 -15.47
N VAL A 208 2.51 0.64 -14.63
CA VAL A 208 2.48 -0.15 -13.38
C VAL A 208 2.41 -1.65 -13.65
N VAL A 209 1.66 -2.07 -14.67
CA VAL A 209 1.59 -3.48 -15.11
C VAL A 209 2.94 -3.95 -15.62
N SER A 210 3.61 -3.15 -16.46
CA SER A 210 4.94 -3.49 -16.98
C SER A 210 5.98 -3.60 -15.86
N LYS A 211 5.92 -2.72 -14.86
CA LYS A 211 6.80 -2.74 -13.68
C LYS A 211 6.49 -3.93 -12.76
N LEU A 212 5.23 -4.30 -12.60
CA LEU A 212 4.82 -5.51 -11.87
C LEU A 212 5.37 -6.78 -12.53
N HIS A 213 5.25 -6.90 -13.85
CA HIS A 213 5.78 -8.08 -14.56
C HIS A 213 7.30 -8.19 -14.42
N LEU A 214 8.02 -7.05 -14.48
CA LEU A 214 9.45 -6.99 -14.18
C LEU A 214 9.76 -7.44 -12.75
N LEU A 215 8.98 -7.00 -11.76
CA LEU A 215 9.11 -7.43 -10.38
C LEU A 215 8.89 -8.94 -10.23
N ILE A 216 7.84 -9.50 -10.85
CA ILE A 216 7.53 -10.93 -10.75
C ILE A 216 8.66 -11.78 -11.33
N ASP A 217 9.21 -11.39 -12.49
CA ASP A 217 10.36 -12.08 -13.10
C ASP A 217 11.58 -12.02 -12.19
N SER A 218 11.90 -10.83 -11.65
CA SER A 218 13.05 -10.63 -10.75
C SER A 218 12.90 -11.39 -9.44
N ALA A 219 11.72 -11.31 -8.83
CA ALA A 219 11.38 -12.00 -7.59
C ALA A 219 11.46 -13.52 -7.77
N SER A 220 10.94 -14.06 -8.87
CA SER A 220 10.98 -15.49 -9.17
C SER A 220 12.43 -15.97 -9.36
N ALA A 221 13.24 -15.23 -10.12
CA ALA A 221 14.66 -15.54 -10.33
C ALA A 221 15.49 -15.44 -9.03
N SER A 222 15.14 -14.52 -8.14
CA SER A 222 15.77 -14.38 -6.82
C SER A 222 15.33 -15.50 -5.86
N TYR A 223 14.08 -15.95 -5.94
CA TYR A 223 13.58 -17.12 -5.20
C TYR A 223 14.33 -18.40 -5.58
N ASP A 224 14.54 -18.65 -6.88
CA ASP A 224 15.30 -19.80 -7.38
C ASP A 224 16.75 -19.85 -6.86
N LYS A 225 17.31 -18.67 -6.53
CA LYS A 225 18.66 -18.50 -5.97
C LYS A 225 18.69 -18.41 -4.45
N PHE A 226 17.56 -18.58 -3.77
CA PHE A 226 17.41 -18.41 -2.32
C PHE A 226 17.76 -16.99 -1.81
N TYR A 227 17.64 -15.97 -2.66
CA TYR A 227 17.88 -14.56 -2.31
C TYR A 227 16.62 -13.88 -1.78
N PHE A 228 16.06 -14.42 -0.70
CA PHE A 228 14.80 -13.95 -0.12
C PHE A 228 14.82 -12.48 0.30
N GLY A 229 15.95 -12.00 0.80
CA GLY A 229 16.12 -10.61 1.21
C GLY A 229 16.00 -9.62 0.04
N GLU A 230 16.46 -10.00 -1.16
CA GLU A 230 16.28 -9.18 -2.36
C GLU A 230 14.82 -9.16 -2.79
N VAL A 231 14.13 -10.32 -2.78
CA VAL A 231 12.70 -10.37 -3.12
C VAL A 231 11.89 -9.46 -2.21
N GLY A 232 12.15 -9.51 -0.89
CA GLY A 232 11.49 -8.63 0.07
C GLY A 232 11.76 -7.16 -0.19
N ARG A 233 13.00 -6.76 -0.49
CA ARG A 233 13.38 -5.37 -0.81
C ARG A 233 12.74 -4.88 -2.10
N GLU A 234 12.87 -5.63 -3.19
CA GLU A 234 12.30 -5.26 -4.49
C GLU A 234 10.78 -5.11 -4.41
N THR A 235 10.11 -6.01 -3.67
CA THR A 235 8.65 -5.95 -3.49
C THR A 235 8.25 -4.77 -2.60
N TYR A 236 9.01 -4.47 -1.55
CA TYR A 236 8.82 -3.28 -0.72
C TYR A 236 8.95 -2.00 -1.54
N ASP A 237 10.03 -1.87 -2.32
CA ASP A 237 10.31 -0.71 -3.14
C ASP A 237 9.22 -0.52 -4.21
N PHE A 238 8.81 -1.59 -4.89
CA PHE A 238 7.72 -1.52 -5.87
C PHE A 238 6.38 -1.13 -5.21
N PHE A 239 5.99 -1.77 -4.10
CA PHE A 239 4.73 -1.44 -3.45
C PHE A 239 4.71 0.01 -2.97
N TRP A 240 5.80 0.47 -2.35
CA TRP A 240 5.84 1.80 -1.75
C TRP A 240 6.05 2.88 -2.81
N ALA A 241 7.17 2.80 -3.53
CA ALA A 241 7.62 3.85 -4.40
C ALA A 241 6.82 3.90 -5.70
N ASP A 242 6.47 2.76 -6.30
CA ASP A 242 5.77 2.73 -7.59
C ASP A 242 4.24 2.65 -7.41
N PHE A 243 3.76 1.65 -6.68
CA PHE A 243 2.33 1.41 -6.57
C PHE A 243 1.62 2.44 -5.69
N ALA A 244 2.05 2.63 -4.44
CA ALA A 244 1.33 3.46 -3.50
C ALA A 244 1.53 4.97 -3.72
N ASP A 245 2.77 5.41 -3.98
CA ASP A 245 3.06 6.83 -4.10
C ASP A 245 2.73 7.41 -5.49
N TRP A 246 2.70 6.58 -6.54
CA TRP A 246 2.34 7.01 -7.90
C TRP A 246 1.04 6.40 -8.41
N TYR A 247 0.95 5.08 -8.53
CA TYR A 247 -0.19 4.49 -9.25
C TYR A 247 -1.52 4.70 -8.52
N ILE A 248 -1.57 4.48 -7.20
CA ILE A 248 -2.77 4.77 -6.39
C ILE A 248 -3.15 6.25 -6.54
N GLU A 249 -2.19 7.17 -6.45
CA GLU A 249 -2.48 8.60 -6.55
C GLU A 249 -2.94 9.00 -7.97
N ALA A 250 -2.38 8.41 -9.02
CA ALA A 250 -2.78 8.62 -10.40
C ALA A 250 -4.20 8.09 -10.67
N SER A 251 -4.53 6.91 -10.14
CA SER A 251 -5.83 6.25 -10.34
C SER A 251 -7.00 7.02 -9.73
N LYS A 252 -6.77 7.82 -8.68
CA LYS A 252 -7.81 8.63 -8.02
C LYS A 252 -8.53 9.57 -8.98
N GLU A 253 -7.81 10.12 -9.95
CA GLU A 253 -8.37 10.97 -10.99
C GLU A 253 -9.47 10.21 -11.74
N ARG A 254 -9.09 9.07 -12.36
CA ARG A 254 -9.98 8.22 -13.16
C ARG A 254 -11.15 7.67 -12.35
N LEU A 255 -10.93 7.32 -11.08
CA LEU A 255 -11.96 6.77 -10.19
C LEU A 255 -13.01 7.83 -9.81
N TYR A 256 -12.59 9.07 -9.51
CA TYR A 256 -13.50 10.12 -9.04
C TYR A 256 -14.19 10.89 -10.17
N GLN A 257 -13.61 10.91 -11.38
CA GLN A 257 -14.20 11.58 -12.55
C GLN A 257 -15.22 10.74 -13.34
N SER A 258 -15.56 9.53 -12.85
CA SER A 258 -16.54 8.59 -13.42
C SER A 258 -17.96 9.15 -13.68
N GLY A 259 -18.25 10.40 -13.30
CA GLY A 259 -19.51 11.09 -13.58
C GLY A 259 -19.60 11.78 -14.95
N ALA A 260 -18.48 12.04 -15.66
CA ALA A 260 -18.48 12.94 -16.83
C ALA A 260 -18.07 12.33 -18.18
N GLY A 261 -17.47 11.13 -18.23
CA GLY A 261 -17.06 10.56 -19.53
C GLY A 261 -16.47 9.15 -19.45
N GLY A 262 -17.31 8.14 -19.68
CA GLY A 262 -16.89 6.79 -20.07
C GLY A 262 -16.60 5.83 -18.91
N LYS A 263 -17.60 5.01 -18.55
CA LYS A 263 -17.48 3.87 -17.61
C LYS A 263 -16.25 2.96 -17.86
N SER A 264 -15.77 2.91 -19.10
CA SER A 264 -14.66 2.06 -19.55
C SER A 264 -13.28 2.46 -18.99
N VAL A 265 -12.99 3.74 -18.73
CA VAL A 265 -11.65 4.13 -18.25
C VAL A 265 -11.50 3.86 -16.74
N ALA A 266 -12.56 4.10 -15.98
CA ALA A 266 -12.60 3.78 -14.56
C ALA A 266 -12.52 2.25 -14.32
N SER A 267 -13.20 1.45 -15.13
CA SER A 267 -13.15 -0.01 -15.02
C SER A 267 -11.76 -0.58 -15.32
N VAL A 268 -11.03 0.00 -16.30
CA VAL A 268 -9.62 -0.35 -16.55
C VAL A 268 -8.76 -0.03 -15.31
N ALA A 269 -8.89 1.16 -14.74
CA ALA A 269 -8.11 1.54 -13.55
C ALA A 269 -8.42 0.64 -12.35
N GLN A 270 -9.70 0.29 -12.12
CA GLN A 270 -10.11 -0.66 -11.09
C GLN A 270 -9.52 -2.06 -11.33
N ALA A 271 -9.54 -2.54 -12.57
CA ALA A 271 -8.99 -3.84 -12.94
C ALA A 271 -7.47 -3.90 -12.74
N VAL A 272 -6.74 -2.85 -13.12
CA VAL A 272 -5.28 -2.77 -12.94
C VAL A 272 -4.91 -2.62 -11.46
N LEU A 273 -5.64 -1.82 -10.68
CA LEU A 273 -5.46 -1.73 -9.22
C LEU A 273 -5.63 -3.10 -8.55
N LEU A 274 -6.72 -3.80 -8.88
CA LEU A 274 -7.02 -5.11 -8.33
C LEU A 274 -5.95 -6.14 -8.73
N TYR A 275 -5.64 -6.24 -10.03
CA TYR A 275 -4.63 -7.16 -10.55
C TYR A 275 -3.24 -6.93 -9.95
N THR A 276 -2.81 -5.68 -9.86
CA THR A 276 -1.50 -5.33 -9.31
C THR A 276 -1.43 -5.67 -7.83
N PHE A 277 -2.46 -5.30 -7.07
CA PHE A 277 -2.51 -5.56 -5.64
C PHE A 277 -2.57 -7.06 -5.32
N GLU A 278 -3.36 -7.83 -6.06
CA GLU A 278 -3.40 -9.30 -5.92
C GLU A 278 -2.01 -9.94 -6.05
N ASN A 279 -1.24 -9.53 -7.06
CA ASN A 279 0.09 -10.08 -7.29
C ASN A 279 1.09 -9.58 -6.24
N ILE A 280 0.99 -8.32 -5.77
CA ILE A 280 1.78 -7.85 -4.62
C ILE A 280 1.50 -8.72 -3.38
N LEU A 281 0.24 -9.03 -3.08
CA LEU A 281 -0.11 -9.90 -1.95
C LEU A 281 0.49 -11.29 -2.10
N LYS A 282 0.42 -11.90 -3.29
CA LYS A 282 1.03 -13.21 -3.57
C LYS A 282 2.54 -13.20 -3.34
N VAL A 283 3.25 -12.19 -3.83
CA VAL A 283 4.72 -12.09 -3.69
C VAL A 283 5.12 -11.82 -2.23
N LEU A 284 4.34 -11.03 -1.49
CA LEU A 284 4.58 -10.73 -0.08
C LEU A 284 4.18 -11.85 0.89
N HIS A 285 3.25 -12.73 0.51
CA HIS A 285 2.65 -13.72 1.42
C HIS A 285 3.67 -14.62 2.13
N PRO A 286 4.75 -15.13 1.50
CA PRO A 286 5.76 -15.91 2.22
C PRO A 286 6.43 -15.16 3.39
N PHE A 287 6.50 -13.83 3.29
CA PHE A 287 7.10 -12.96 4.28
C PHE A 287 6.09 -12.46 5.32
N MET A 288 4.93 -12.01 4.87
CA MET A 288 3.89 -11.36 5.67
C MET A 288 2.54 -12.12 5.58
N PRO A 289 2.48 -13.38 6.04
CA PRO A 289 1.34 -14.26 5.77
C PRO A 289 0.03 -13.80 6.41
N PHE A 290 0.04 -13.07 7.53
CA PHE A 290 -1.20 -12.74 8.23
C PHE A 290 -1.94 -11.58 7.56
N VAL A 291 -1.29 -10.43 7.43
CA VAL A 291 -1.88 -9.23 6.82
C VAL A 291 -2.26 -9.46 5.35
N THR A 292 -1.44 -10.22 4.61
CA THR A 292 -1.72 -10.50 3.20
C THR A 292 -2.91 -11.45 3.02
N GLU A 293 -3.07 -12.44 3.91
CA GLU A 293 -4.23 -13.33 3.91
C GLU A 293 -5.51 -12.56 4.29
N GLU A 294 -5.48 -11.74 5.34
CA GLU A 294 -6.63 -10.91 5.73
C GLU A 294 -7.07 -9.97 4.60
N LEU A 295 -6.12 -9.30 3.96
CA LEU A 295 -6.39 -8.43 2.81
C LEU A 295 -6.92 -9.22 1.61
N TRP A 296 -6.39 -10.41 1.35
CA TRP A 296 -6.87 -11.28 0.29
C TRP A 296 -8.30 -11.74 0.53
N GLN A 297 -8.63 -12.20 1.74
CA GLN A 297 -9.99 -12.63 2.10
C GLN A 297 -11.01 -11.50 2.04
N ALA A 298 -10.57 -10.26 2.28
CA ALA A 298 -11.43 -9.08 2.16
C ALA A 298 -11.75 -8.70 0.70
N LEU A 299 -10.95 -9.15 -0.28
CA LEU A 299 -11.24 -8.90 -1.69
C LEU A 299 -12.46 -9.73 -2.15
N PRO A 300 -13.40 -9.15 -2.91
CA PRO A 300 -14.54 -9.88 -3.43
C PRO A 300 -14.14 -11.05 -4.36
N TYR A 301 -15.04 -12.02 -4.49
CA TYR A 301 -14.90 -13.19 -5.38
C TYR A 301 -13.68 -14.11 -5.09
N ARG A 302 -13.14 -14.10 -3.87
CA ARG A 302 -12.12 -15.07 -3.43
C ARG A 302 -12.76 -16.32 -2.84
N LYS A 303 -12.43 -17.47 -3.43
CA LYS A 303 -12.92 -18.79 -2.98
C LYS A 303 -11.90 -19.57 -2.15
N HIS A 304 -10.63 -19.23 -2.30
CA HIS A 304 -9.52 -19.97 -1.71
C HIS A 304 -8.58 -19.04 -0.95
N ALA A 305 -7.92 -19.60 0.06
CA ALA A 305 -6.89 -18.90 0.81
C ALA A 305 -5.70 -18.51 -0.08
N LEU A 306 -5.04 -17.41 0.27
CA LEU A 306 -3.85 -16.94 -0.44
C LEU A 306 -2.74 -17.98 -0.36
N ILE A 307 -2.58 -18.65 0.78
CA ILE A 307 -1.56 -19.69 1.00
C ILE A 307 -1.62 -20.86 0.01
N VAL A 308 -2.80 -21.16 -0.57
CA VAL A 308 -2.97 -22.23 -1.58
C VAL A 308 -3.05 -21.69 -3.01
N SER A 309 -2.91 -20.39 -3.19
CA SER A 309 -2.95 -19.77 -4.51
C SER A 309 -1.64 -20.02 -5.28
N PRO A 310 -1.70 -20.13 -6.62
CA PRO A 310 -0.51 -20.28 -7.41
C PRO A 310 0.36 -19.02 -7.35
N TRP A 311 1.67 -19.24 -7.45
CA TRP A 311 2.64 -18.16 -7.67
C TRP A 311 2.30 -17.39 -8.95
N PRO A 312 2.55 -16.07 -9.03
CA PRO A 312 2.30 -15.29 -10.25
C PRO A 312 3.03 -15.86 -11.47
N GLU A 313 2.41 -15.72 -12.64
CA GLU A 313 3.00 -16.13 -13.91
C GLU A 313 4.19 -15.24 -14.28
N THR A 314 5.23 -15.85 -14.84
CA THR A 314 6.46 -15.15 -15.28
C THR A 314 6.47 -15.00 -16.80
N GLN A 315 7.38 -14.18 -17.33
CA GLN A 315 7.53 -13.89 -18.76
C GLN A 315 6.29 -13.26 -19.39
N LEU A 316 5.55 -12.47 -18.59
CA LEU A 316 4.40 -11.71 -19.05
C LEU A 316 4.83 -10.49 -19.90
N PRO A 317 4.00 -10.05 -20.86
CA PRO A 317 4.34 -8.96 -21.77
C PRO A 317 4.52 -7.63 -21.04
N ARG A 318 5.43 -6.80 -21.52
CA ARG A 318 5.78 -5.51 -20.91
C ARG A 318 6.05 -4.45 -21.96
N ASN A 319 5.74 -3.20 -21.66
CA ASN A 319 6.03 -2.07 -22.54
C ASN A 319 7.12 -1.18 -21.94
N THR A 320 8.38 -1.44 -22.34
CA THR A 320 9.53 -0.65 -21.87
C THR A 320 9.50 0.81 -22.33
N CYS A 321 8.81 1.10 -23.43
CA CYS A 321 8.64 2.47 -23.92
C CYS A 321 7.71 3.26 -22.99
N SER A 322 6.55 2.69 -22.64
CA SER A 322 5.64 3.28 -21.65
C SER A 322 6.31 3.48 -20.29
N VAL A 323 7.22 2.57 -19.90
CA VAL A 323 7.97 2.74 -18.66
C VAL A 323 8.79 4.03 -18.65
N LYS A 324 9.57 4.26 -19.71
CA LYS A 324 10.37 5.48 -19.85
C LYS A 324 9.51 6.74 -19.97
N LYS A 325 8.39 6.65 -20.71
CA LYS A 325 7.44 7.77 -20.86
C LYS A 325 6.86 8.19 -19.51
N PHE A 326 6.44 7.22 -18.69
CA PHE A 326 5.91 7.53 -17.36
C PHE A 326 7.00 7.97 -16.38
N GLU A 327 8.23 7.44 -16.46
CA GLU A 327 9.36 7.95 -15.67
C GLU A 327 9.68 9.42 -16.00
N ASN A 328 9.60 9.81 -17.27
CA ASN A 328 9.72 11.21 -17.69
C ASN A 328 8.57 12.08 -17.15
N PHE A 329 7.33 11.56 -17.19
CA PHE A 329 6.18 12.19 -16.57
C PHE A 329 6.36 12.38 -15.05
N GLN A 330 6.90 11.37 -14.35
CA GLN A 330 7.22 11.46 -12.93
C GLN A 330 8.27 12.53 -12.65
N ALA A 331 9.29 12.65 -13.51
CA ALA A 331 10.32 13.68 -13.40
C ALA A 331 9.71 15.09 -13.51
N LEU A 332 8.78 15.29 -14.44
CA LEU A 332 8.03 16.55 -14.58
C LEU A 332 7.22 16.89 -13.33
N VAL A 333 6.45 15.93 -12.81
CA VAL A 333 5.66 16.12 -11.58
C VAL A 333 6.57 16.45 -10.39
N ARG A 334 7.71 15.75 -10.24
CA ARG A 334 8.68 16.03 -9.18
C ARG A 334 9.27 17.43 -9.32
N ALA A 335 9.65 17.85 -10.53
CA ALA A 335 10.19 19.19 -10.78
C ALA A 335 9.19 20.28 -10.36
N ILE A 336 7.92 20.13 -10.74
CA ILE A 336 6.86 21.08 -10.37
C ILE A 336 6.62 21.09 -8.85
N ARG A 337 6.56 19.92 -8.20
CA ARG A 337 6.38 19.83 -6.74
C ARG A 337 7.55 20.45 -5.99
N ASN A 338 8.78 20.24 -6.44
CA ASN A 338 9.98 20.82 -5.85
C ASN A 338 9.97 22.34 -5.97
N ALA A 339 9.64 22.88 -7.14
CA ALA A 339 9.49 24.31 -7.33
C ALA A 339 8.43 24.89 -6.38
N ARG A 340 7.27 24.24 -6.26
CA ARG A 340 6.22 24.69 -5.32
C ARG A 340 6.70 24.70 -3.87
N ALA A 341 7.48 23.71 -3.46
CA ALA A 341 8.07 23.67 -2.12
C ALA A 341 9.11 24.78 -1.91
N GLU A 342 9.96 25.03 -2.90
CA GLU A 342 10.97 26.09 -2.87
C GLU A 342 10.35 27.48 -2.73
N TYR A 343 9.30 27.76 -3.52
CA TYR A 343 8.55 29.01 -3.45
C TYR A 343 7.50 29.04 -2.32
N SER A 344 7.47 28.02 -1.45
CA SER A 344 6.55 27.93 -0.31
C SER A 344 5.06 28.11 -0.69
N VAL A 345 4.69 27.61 -1.88
CA VAL A 345 3.32 27.66 -2.38
C VAL A 345 2.42 26.81 -1.49
N GLU A 346 1.24 27.31 -1.15
CA GLU A 346 0.28 26.55 -0.35
C GLU A 346 -0.04 25.19 -1.01
N PRO A 347 0.00 24.07 -0.26
CA PRO A 347 -0.18 22.72 -0.84
C PRO A 347 -1.48 22.53 -1.62
N ALA A 348 -2.58 23.15 -1.18
CA ALA A 348 -3.90 23.03 -1.80
C ALA A 348 -4.10 23.99 -3.00
N LYS A 349 -3.29 25.04 -3.11
CA LYS A 349 -3.42 26.04 -4.17
C LYS A 349 -3.13 25.43 -5.53
N ARG A 350 -4.03 25.69 -6.48
CA ARG A 350 -3.88 25.31 -7.89
C ARG A 350 -3.12 26.41 -8.62
N ILE A 351 -2.13 26.03 -9.44
CA ILE A 351 -1.30 26.98 -10.21
C ILE A 351 -1.36 26.68 -11.71
N SER A 352 -1.21 27.69 -12.54
CA SER A 352 -1.10 27.51 -14.00
C SER A 352 0.26 26.92 -14.38
N ALA A 353 0.34 26.27 -15.53
CA ALA A 353 1.61 25.78 -16.05
C ALA A 353 1.62 25.72 -17.58
N SER A 354 2.79 25.97 -18.18
CA SER A 354 3.03 25.70 -19.59
C SER A 354 4.13 24.66 -19.74
N VAL A 355 3.80 23.51 -20.33
CA VAL A 355 4.73 22.41 -20.59
C VAL A 355 5.28 22.57 -22.00
N VAL A 356 6.60 22.59 -22.12
CA VAL A 356 7.33 22.76 -23.38
C VAL A 356 8.13 21.50 -23.68
N ALA A 357 7.85 20.86 -24.80
CA ALA A 357 8.60 19.70 -25.26
C ALA A 357 8.47 19.47 -26.78
N ASN A 358 9.09 18.41 -27.29
CA ASN A 358 8.84 17.96 -28.65
C ASN A 358 7.41 17.38 -28.80
N ASN A 359 6.93 17.25 -30.03
CA ASN A 359 5.54 16.81 -30.28
C ASN A 359 5.22 15.43 -29.71
N GLU A 360 6.16 14.48 -29.77
CA GLU A 360 5.96 13.13 -29.23
C GLU A 360 5.76 13.16 -27.71
N VAL A 361 6.53 13.98 -26.99
CA VAL A 361 6.43 14.13 -25.54
C VAL A 361 5.16 14.85 -25.14
N ILE A 362 4.78 15.88 -25.88
CA ILE A 362 3.52 16.60 -25.65
C ILE A 362 2.33 15.66 -25.79
N GLU A 363 2.32 14.80 -26.81
CA GLU A 363 1.19 13.92 -27.12
C GLU A 363 0.83 13.03 -25.91
N TYR A 364 1.78 12.25 -25.40
CA TYR A 364 1.48 11.34 -24.27
C TYR A 364 1.28 12.06 -22.93
N ILE A 365 1.90 13.23 -22.70
CA ILE A 365 1.67 13.99 -21.46
C ILE A 365 0.30 14.68 -21.50
N ALA A 366 -0.12 15.16 -22.67
CA ALA A 366 -1.41 15.83 -22.85
C ALA A 366 -2.59 14.85 -22.73
N GLU A 367 -2.43 13.59 -23.15
CA GLU A 367 -3.38 12.51 -22.88
C GLU A 367 -3.62 12.32 -21.37
N GLU A 368 -2.58 12.52 -20.56
CA GLU A 368 -2.58 12.36 -19.10
C GLU A 368 -2.68 13.70 -18.34
N ARG A 369 -3.21 14.75 -18.98
CA ARG A 369 -3.28 16.11 -18.41
C ARG A 369 -4.01 16.16 -17.05
N GLU A 370 -5.00 15.30 -16.86
CA GLU A 370 -5.83 15.26 -15.65
C GLU A 370 -5.06 14.67 -14.47
N VAL A 371 -4.32 13.59 -14.74
CA VAL A 371 -3.39 13.00 -13.78
C VAL A 371 -2.27 13.98 -13.45
N LEU A 372 -1.70 14.68 -14.45
CA LEU A 372 -0.67 15.69 -14.24
C LEU A 372 -1.16 16.81 -13.33
N ALA A 373 -2.35 17.34 -13.62
CA ALA A 373 -2.94 18.39 -12.83
C ALA A 373 -3.25 17.93 -11.40
N LEU A 374 -3.75 16.71 -11.20
CA LEU A 374 -4.01 16.15 -9.87
C LEU A 374 -2.72 16.05 -9.05
N LEU A 375 -1.70 15.40 -9.60
CA LEU A 375 -0.46 15.11 -8.89
C LEU A 375 0.35 16.38 -8.60
N SER A 376 0.37 17.33 -9.51
CA SER A 376 1.12 18.57 -9.36
C SER A 376 0.32 19.73 -8.75
N ARG A 377 -0.98 19.54 -8.50
CA ARG A 377 -2.00 20.58 -8.21
C ARG A 377 -1.94 21.74 -9.20
N LEU A 378 -2.01 21.42 -10.48
CA LEU A 378 -2.16 22.44 -11.51
C LEU A 378 -3.63 22.75 -11.74
N ASP A 379 -3.89 23.95 -12.22
CA ASP A 379 -5.18 24.33 -12.77
C ASP A 379 -5.34 23.74 -14.18
N LEU A 380 -6.40 22.95 -14.38
CA LEU A 380 -6.69 22.29 -15.63
C LEU A 380 -7.04 23.25 -16.76
N GLN A 381 -7.64 24.41 -16.46
CA GLN A 381 -8.05 25.37 -17.48
C GLN A 381 -6.87 26.18 -18.01
N ASN A 382 -5.84 26.35 -17.19
CA ASN A 382 -4.63 27.14 -17.48
C ASN A 382 -3.38 26.24 -17.63
N LEU A 383 -3.58 25.01 -18.11
CA LEU A 383 -2.51 24.07 -18.46
C LEU A 383 -2.32 24.07 -19.98
N HIS A 384 -1.18 24.57 -20.43
CA HIS A 384 -0.87 24.68 -21.85
C HIS A 384 0.28 23.75 -22.25
N PHE A 385 0.17 23.15 -23.43
CA PHE A 385 1.22 22.34 -24.04
C PHE A 385 1.67 23.03 -25.33
N THR A 386 2.97 23.27 -25.48
CA THR A 386 3.52 24.02 -26.62
C THR A 386 4.90 23.51 -27.01
N ASN A 387 5.26 23.62 -28.28
CA ASN A 387 6.58 23.25 -28.79
C ASN A 387 7.59 24.43 -28.75
N SER A 388 7.13 25.61 -28.37
CA SER A 388 7.93 26.83 -28.26
C SER A 388 7.77 27.48 -26.90
N PHE A 389 8.85 28.12 -26.42
CA PHE A 389 8.86 28.86 -25.17
C PHE A 389 7.72 29.91 -25.12
N PRO A 390 7.01 30.03 -23.98
CA PRO A 390 5.93 30.98 -23.86
C PRO A 390 6.48 32.42 -23.82
N GLY A 391 5.78 33.38 -24.44
CA GLY A 391 6.24 34.77 -24.53
C GLY A 391 6.38 35.51 -23.20
N ASN A 392 5.84 34.94 -22.11
CA ASN A 392 5.97 35.42 -20.72
C ASN A 392 6.98 34.59 -19.90
N ALA A 393 7.94 33.93 -20.56
CA ALA A 393 8.98 33.14 -19.89
C ALA A 393 9.73 33.94 -18.81
N ASP A 394 9.98 35.23 -19.03
CA ASP A 394 10.68 36.11 -18.08
C ASP A 394 9.93 36.31 -16.74
N GLN A 395 8.64 36.02 -16.69
CA GLN A 395 7.79 36.13 -15.49
C GLN A 395 7.41 34.76 -14.91
N SER A 396 8.09 33.70 -15.35
CA SER A 396 7.82 32.33 -14.95
C SER A 396 9.07 31.67 -14.39
N VAL A 397 8.89 30.72 -13.48
CA VAL A 397 9.95 29.82 -13.07
C VAL A 397 10.11 28.77 -14.14
N HIS A 398 11.30 28.71 -14.72
CA HIS A 398 11.69 27.70 -15.70
C HIS A 398 12.19 26.45 -15.00
N LEU A 399 11.61 25.31 -15.36
CA LEU A 399 11.94 24.00 -14.83
C LEU A 399 12.38 23.09 -15.96
N VAL A 400 13.47 22.36 -15.75
CA VAL A 400 13.94 21.32 -16.67
C VAL A 400 13.74 19.97 -15.98
N ALA A 401 12.85 19.15 -16.53
CA ALA A 401 12.49 17.85 -15.97
C ALA A 401 13.25 16.69 -16.61
N GLY A 402 13.60 16.82 -17.90
CA GLY A 402 14.31 15.80 -18.67
C GLY A 402 14.85 16.38 -19.98
N GLU A 403 15.46 15.53 -20.83
CA GLU A 403 15.98 15.96 -22.13
C GLU A 403 14.84 16.49 -23.03
N GLY A 404 14.81 17.81 -23.21
CA GLY A 404 13.78 18.48 -24.01
C GLY A 404 12.38 18.48 -23.38
N LEU A 405 12.26 18.24 -22.07
CA LEU A 405 11.01 18.42 -21.33
C LEU A 405 11.17 19.51 -20.27
N GLU A 406 10.44 20.58 -20.48
CA GLU A 406 10.51 21.79 -19.66
C GLU A 406 9.12 22.23 -19.20
N ALA A 407 9.06 22.97 -18.10
CA ALA A 407 7.84 23.57 -17.62
C ALA A 407 8.07 25.00 -17.14
N TYR A 408 7.07 25.85 -17.40
CA TYR A 408 7.04 27.24 -16.98
C TYR A 408 5.87 27.44 -16.03
N LEU A 409 6.18 27.87 -14.80
CA LEU A 409 5.20 28.17 -13.77
C LEU A 409 5.14 29.69 -13.54
N PRO A 410 4.00 30.36 -13.83
CA PRO A 410 3.90 31.80 -13.62
C PRO A 410 4.16 32.20 -12.16
N LEU A 411 5.07 33.15 -11.93
CA LEU A 411 5.43 33.60 -10.58
C LEU A 411 4.23 34.20 -9.82
N ALA A 412 3.33 34.87 -10.55
CA ALA A 412 2.12 35.48 -10.00
C ALA A 412 1.20 34.45 -9.31
N ASP A 413 1.19 33.20 -9.77
CA ASP A 413 0.37 32.14 -9.18
C ASP A 413 1.04 31.49 -7.97
N MET A 414 2.37 31.58 -7.85
CA MET A 414 3.13 30.93 -6.80
C MET A 414 3.39 31.82 -5.60
N VAL A 415 3.67 33.10 -5.82
CA VAL A 415 4.07 34.04 -4.76
C VAL A 415 3.05 35.17 -4.69
N ASP A 416 2.50 35.40 -3.49
CA ASP A 416 1.86 36.68 -3.21
C ASP A 416 2.95 37.75 -3.13
N ILE A 417 3.15 38.46 -4.24
CA ILE A 417 4.17 39.50 -4.37
C ILE A 417 4.01 40.55 -3.26
N SER A 418 2.77 40.87 -2.86
CA SER A 418 2.52 41.87 -1.81
C SER A 418 2.97 41.35 -0.44
N ALA A 419 2.62 40.11 -0.11
CA ALA A 419 3.06 39.47 1.14
C ALA A 419 4.58 39.26 1.18
N GLU A 420 5.20 38.94 0.05
CA GLU A 420 6.65 38.74 -0.04
C GLU A 420 7.41 40.06 0.05
N VAL A 421 6.92 41.12 -0.61
CA VAL A 421 7.46 42.49 -0.45
C VAL A 421 7.34 42.94 1.01
N ASP A 422 6.22 42.68 1.69
CA ASP A 422 6.04 42.99 3.10
C ASP A 422 7.00 42.19 4.00
N ARG A 423 7.18 40.90 3.73
CA ARG A 423 8.12 40.03 4.46
C ARG A 423 9.56 40.52 4.30
N LEU A 424 9.97 40.82 3.08
CA LEU A 424 11.30 41.34 2.76
C LEU A 424 11.53 42.72 3.37
N SER A 425 10.52 43.60 3.32
CA SER A 425 10.58 44.94 3.94
C SER A 425 10.73 44.84 5.46
N LYS A 426 9.99 43.93 6.12
CA LYS A 426 10.15 43.65 7.56
C LYS A 426 11.56 43.13 7.87
N ARG A 427 12.08 42.17 7.08
CA ARG A 427 13.42 41.62 7.26
C ARG A 427 14.51 42.69 7.05
N LEU A 428 14.37 43.53 6.04
CA LEU A 428 15.25 44.67 5.78
C LEU A 428 15.24 45.63 6.96
N SER A 429 14.07 45.98 7.50
CA SER A 429 13.96 46.85 8.67
C SER A 429 14.64 46.25 9.91
N LYS A 430 14.56 44.93 10.11
CA LYS A 430 15.23 44.23 11.20
C LYS A 430 16.74 44.25 11.03
N MET A 431 17.23 43.91 9.83
CA MET A 431 18.67 43.94 9.54
C MET A 431 19.24 45.36 9.61
N GLN A 432 18.48 46.37 9.20
CA GLN A 432 18.88 47.78 9.35
C GLN A 432 19.04 48.15 10.84
N LYS A 433 18.11 47.75 11.71
CA LYS A 433 18.25 47.97 13.16
C LYS A 433 19.46 47.26 13.77
N GLU A 434 19.75 46.04 13.33
CA GLU A 434 20.94 45.29 13.76
C GLU A 434 22.22 46.00 13.30
N TYR A 435 22.27 46.45 12.04
CA TYR A 435 23.38 47.23 11.49
C TYR A 435 23.60 48.53 12.26
N ASP A 436 22.55 49.32 12.49
CA ASP A 436 22.63 50.59 13.21
C ASP A 436 23.11 50.37 14.66
N GLY A 437 22.65 49.29 15.31
CA GLY A 437 23.11 48.89 16.64
C GLY A 437 24.59 48.49 16.69
N LEU A 438 25.08 47.80 15.65
CA LEU A 438 26.50 47.44 15.53
C LEU A 438 27.37 48.68 15.26
N ILE A 439 26.92 49.60 14.40
CA ILE A 439 27.60 50.88 14.17
C ILE A 439 27.69 51.70 15.46
N ALA A 440 26.59 51.78 16.23
CA ALA A 440 26.60 52.50 17.51
C ALA A 440 27.62 51.91 18.49
N LYS A 441 27.76 50.58 18.54
CA LYS A 441 28.78 49.89 19.36
C LYS A 441 30.20 50.17 18.88
N LEU A 442 30.45 50.18 17.58
CA LEU A 442 31.76 50.49 16.99
C LEU A 442 32.18 51.95 17.23
N ASN A 443 31.22 52.87 17.22
CA ASN A 443 31.45 54.30 17.46
C ASN A 443 31.43 54.67 18.95
N SER A 444 31.12 53.73 19.84
CA SER A 444 31.21 53.94 21.28
C SER A 444 32.70 53.95 21.69
N PRO A 445 33.16 54.96 22.43
CA PRO A 445 34.58 55.05 22.81
C PRO A 445 34.97 53.84 23.67
N GLN A 446 36.07 53.19 23.32
CA GLN A 446 36.65 52.13 24.16
C GLN A 446 37.08 52.76 25.50
N VAL A 447 36.42 52.35 26.58
CA VAL A 447 36.88 52.57 27.95
C VAL A 447 37.89 51.49 28.32
#